data_AF-A0A9D9L3A2-F1
#
_entry.id   AF-A0A9D9L3A2-F1
#
_cell.length_a   1.000
_cell.length_b   1.000
_cell.length_c   1.000
_cell.angle_alpha   90.00
_cell.angle_beta   90.00
_cell.angle_gamma   90.00
#
_symmetry.space_group_name_H-M   'P 1'
#
loop_
_entity.id
_entity.type
_entity.pdbx_description
1 polymer ?
#
loop_
_entity_poly.entity_id
_entity_poly.type
_entity_poly.pdbx_seq_one_letter_code
_entity_poly.pdbx_strand_id
1 'polypeptide(L)'
;MFTIRNEVDERVMTAVEDIKAGCEVMDDYHEWDDIASSSISSMLEDLDDEQFDSTCAAFIRYIMETVNEHKNLAYGVRAALIRAMNENIDYIDGIGNDGDDPIIPIMRDVIDRADGLFEEETA
;
A
#
# COMPACT_ATOMS: atom_id res chain seq x y z
N MET A 1 -9.22 -1.75 -24.71
CA MET A 1 -9.32 -2.32 -23.35
C MET A 1 -8.26 -1.62 -22.51
N PHE A 2 -8.65 -0.49 -21.91
CA PHE A 2 -7.79 0.42 -21.13
C PHE A 2 -8.47 0.86 -19.83
N THR A 3 -9.72 0.44 -19.60
CA THR A 3 -10.61 1.04 -18.61
C THR A 3 -10.25 0.64 -17.18
N ILE A 4 -10.04 -0.66 -16.92
CA ILE A 4 -9.74 -1.16 -15.56
C ILE A 4 -8.36 -0.70 -15.09
N ARG A 5 -7.35 -0.75 -15.98
CA ARG A 5 -5.99 -0.29 -15.64
C ARG A 5 -5.96 1.20 -15.32
N ASN A 6 -6.63 2.03 -16.11
CA ASN A 6 -6.69 3.47 -15.83
C ASN A 6 -7.39 3.77 -14.50
N GLU A 7 -8.47 3.07 -14.19
CA GLU A 7 -9.21 3.28 -12.94
C GLU A 7 -8.39 2.87 -11.71
N VAL A 8 -7.66 1.76 -11.78
CA VAL A 8 -6.74 1.32 -10.72
C VAL A 8 -5.57 2.29 -10.57
N ASP A 9 -4.96 2.72 -11.69
CA ASP A 9 -3.85 3.67 -11.66
C ASP A 9 -4.31 5.05 -11.12
N GLU A 10 -5.54 5.50 -11.42
CA GLU A 10 -6.14 6.74 -10.87
C GLU A 10 -6.38 6.67 -9.35
N ARG A 11 -6.85 5.52 -8.83
CA ARG A 11 -6.99 5.30 -7.37
C ARG A 11 -5.64 5.42 -6.66
N VAL A 12 -4.63 4.70 -7.16
CA VAL A 12 -3.27 4.73 -6.59
C VAL A 12 -2.70 6.14 -6.65
N MET A 13 -2.86 6.85 -7.77
CA MET A 13 -2.36 8.22 -7.90
C MET A 13 -3.04 9.18 -6.94
N THR A 14 -4.34 9.03 -6.69
CA THR A 14 -5.08 9.84 -5.70
C THR A 14 -4.51 9.64 -4.30
N ALA A 15 -4.33 8.38 -3.87
CA ALA A 15 -3.74 8.07 -2.58
C ALA A 15 -2.29 8.58 -2.47
N VAL A 16 -1.50 8.42 -3.55
CA VAL A 16 -0.11 8.88 -3.61
C VAL A 16 0.00 10.41 -3.57
N GLU A 17 -0.92 11.15 -4.18
CA GLU A 17 -0.92 12.62 -4.15
C GLU A 17 -1.10 13.15 -2.73
N ASP A 18 -1.98 12.54 -1.95
CA ASP A 18 -2.13 12.87 -0.52
C ASP A 18 -0.85 12.58 0.27
N ILE A 19 -0.17 11.48 -0.06
CA ILE A 19 1.10 11.08 0.56
C ILE A 19 2.25 12.02 0.16
N LYS A 20 2.29 12.48 -1.08
CA LYS A 20 3.31 13.40 -1.59
C LYS A 20 3.35 14.70 -0.82
N ALA A 21 2.20 15.21 -0.36
CA ALA A 21 2.16 16.40 0.49
C ALA A 21 2.95 16.20 1.80
N GLY A 22 2.93 15.00 2.38
CA GLY A 22 3.77 14.63 3.53
C GLY A 22 5.26 14.60 3.17
N CYS A 23 5.59 13.97 2.04
CA CYS A 23 6.97 13.89 1.54
C CYS A 23 7.60 15.25 1.18
N GLU A 24 6.80 16.23 0.75
CA GLU A 24 7.29 17.57 0.43
C GLU A 24 7.59 18.42 1.67
N VAL A 25 6.96 18.08 2.81
CA VAL A 25 7.07 18.82 4.06
C VAL A 25 8.08 18.17 5.02
N MET A 26 8.27 16.86 4.93
CA MET A 26 9.10 16.06 5.84
C MET A 26 10.11 15.20 5.07
N ASP A 27 11.38 15.30 5.47
CA ASP A 27 12.51 14.63 4.81
C ASP A 27 12.60 13.13 5.13
N ASP A 28 11.98 12.67 6.23
CA ASP A 28 11.96 11.26 6.66
C ASP A 28 10.56 10.66 6.52
N TYR A 29 10.46 9.54 5.81
CA TYR A 29 9.20 8.84 5.61
C TYR A 29 8.58 8.28 6.88
N HIS A 30 9.37 8.00 7.92
CA HIS A 30 8.86 7.58 9.22
C HIS A 30 8.05 8.67 9.94
N GLU A 31 8.08 9.91 9.46
CA GLU A 31 7.31 11.02 10.03
C GLU A 31 5.91 11.18 9.41
N TRP A 32 5.60 10.45 8.32
CA TRP A 32 4.30 10.55 7.63
C TRP A 32 3.69 9.22 7.20
N ASP A 33 4.36 8.09 7.48
CA ASP A 33 3.88 6.77 7.09
C ASP A 33 2.56 6.38 7.78
N ASP A 34 2.28 6.91 8.97
CA ASP A 34 1.03 6.73 9.71
C ASP A 34 -0.16 7.42 9.04
N ILE A 35 0.01 8.68 8.61
CA ILE A 35 -0.99 9.45 7.86
C ILE A 35 -1.25 8.76 6.51
N ALA A 36 -0.17 8.37 5.83
CA ALA A 36 -0.23 7.65 4.57
C ALA A 36 -0.94 6.29 4.73
N SER A 37 -0.67 5.55 5.80
CA SER A 37 -1.32 4.27 6.13
C SER A 37 -2.83 4.47 6.27
N SER A 38 -3.26 5.50 7.01
CA SER A 38 -4.68 5.79 7.19
C SER A 38 -5.39 6.08 5.86
N SER A 39 -4.75 6.83 4.96
CA SER A 39 -5.32 7.10 3.63
C SER A 39 -5.43 5.84 2.78
N ILE A 40 -4.41 4.98 2.81
CA ILE A 40 -4.41 3.70 2.08
C ILE A 40 -5.48 2.78 2.65
N SER A 41 -5.57 2.61 3.98
CA SER A 41 -6.57 1.78 4.64
C SER A 41 -7.99 2.20 4.27
N SER A 42 -8.32 3.50 4.39
CA SER A 42 -9.65 4.01 4.05
C SER A 42 -10.01 3.78 2.58
N MET A 43 -9.04 3.79 1.67
CA MET A 43 -9.30 3.52 0.25
C MET A 43 -9.59 2.03 0.00
N LEU A 44 -8.91 1.15 0.72
CA LEU A 44 -9.01 -0.31 0.53
C LEU A 44 -10.29 -0.90 1.12
N GLU A 45 -10.84 -0.31 2.19
CA GLU A 45 -12.07 -0.77 2.86
C GLU A 45 -13.30 -0.81 1.92
N ASP A 46 -13.34 0.06 0.90
CA ASP A 46 -14.45 0.17 -0.04
C ASP A 46 -14.32 -0.77 -1.27
N LEU A 47 -13.24 -1.53 -1.38
CA LEU A 47 -12.94 -2.36 -2.55
C LEU A 47 -13.41 -3.81 -2.35
N ASP A 48 -13.87 -4.44 -3.44
CA ASP A 48 -14.03 -5.90 -3.48
C ASP A 48 -12.67 -6.62 -3.62
N ASP A 49 -12.63 -7.93 -3.42
CA ASP A 49 -11.39 -8.73 -3.44
C ASP A 49 -10.55 -8.57 -4.73
N GLU A 50 -11.20 -8.46 -5.90
CA GLU A 50 -10.51 -8.30 -7.19
C GLU A 50 -9.94 -6.88 -7.33
N GLN A 51 -10.72 -5.88 -6.92
CA GLN A 51 -10.29 -4.48 -6.87
C GLN A 51 -9.18 -4.26 -5.85
N PHE A 52 -9.22 -4.94 -4.71
CA PHE A 52 -8.22 -4.91 -3.67
C PHE A 52 -6.87 -5.45 -4.18
N ASP A 53 -6.85 -6.67 -4.72
CA ASP A 53 -5.61 -7.30 -5.22
C ASP A 53 -5.00 -6.48 -6.37
N SER A 54 -5.82 -6.06 -7.33
CA SER A 54 -5.36 -5.24 -8.46
C SER A 54 -4.82 -3.86 -8.02
N THR A 55 -5.41 -3.24 -7.00
CA THR A 55 -4.94 -1.97 -6.42
C THR A 55 -3.64 -2.14 -5.65
N CYS A 56 -3.50 -3.20 -4.86
CA CYS A 56 -2.24 -3.53 -4.18
C CYS A 56 -1.10 -3.82 -5.17
N ALA A 57 -1.40 -4.54 -6.25
CA ALA A 57 -0.43 -4.79 -7.32
C ALA A 57 0.01 -3.49 -8.02
N ALA A 58 -0.89 -2.51 -8.15
CA ALA A 58 -0.56 -1.20 -8.70
C ALA A 58 0.29 -0.35 -7.74
N PHE A 59 0.04 -0.40 -6.43
CA PHE A 59 0.95 0.22 -5.45
C PHE A 59 2.36 -0.38 -5.52
N ILE A 60 2.49 -1.71 -5.57
CA ILE A 60 3.80 -2.38 -5.68
C ILE A 60 4.53 -1.90 -6.94
N ARG A 61 3.83 -1.84 -8.08
CA ARG A 61 4.41 -1.32 -9.32
C ARG A 61 4.85 0.14 -9.16
N TYR A 62 4.00 0.99 -8.60
CA TYR A 62 4.31 2.39 -8.35
C TYR A 62 5.58 2.55 -7.50
N ILE A 63 5.69 1.77 -6.41
CA ILE A 63 6.86 1.76 -5.53
C ILE A 63 8.13 1.40 -6.31
N MET A 64 8.09 0.34 -7.13
CA MET A 64 9.22 -0.11 -7.95
C MET A 64 9.63 0.92 -9.03
N GLU A 65 8.66 1.58 -9.66
CA GLU A 65 8.91 2.61 -10.67
C GLU A 65 9.46 3.89 -10.04
N THR A 66 9.05 4.21 -8.81
CA THR A 66 9.37 5.47 -8.13
C THR A 66 10.72 5.43 -7.40
N VAL A 67 11.19 4.26 -6.93
CA VAL A 67 12.36 4.17 -6.03
C VAL A 67 13.64 4.81 -6.58
N ASN A 68 13.87 4.71 -7.89
CA ASN A 68 15.10 5.19 -8.52
C ASN A 68 15.14 6.73 -8.62
N GLU A 69 13.98 7.37 -8.67
CA GLU A 69 13.85 8.83 -8.84
C GLU A 69 13.51 9.53 -7.52
N HIS A 70 12.67 8.90 -6.70
CA HIS A 70 12.15 9.46 -5.46
C HIS A 70 12.17 8.41 -4.34
N LYS A 71 13.37 8.04 -3.88
CA LYS A 71 13.58 7.00 -2.86
C LYS A 71 12.75 7.22 -1.58
N ASN A 72 12.72 8.43 -1.03
CA ASN A 72 11.95 8.71 0.20
C ASN A 72 10.45 8.42 0.01
N LEU A 73 9.88 8.89 -1.10
CA LEU A 73 8.47 8.66 -1.44
C LEU A 73 8.18 7.17 -1.63
N ALA A 74 9.02 6.45 -2.36
CA ALA A 74 8.84 5.01 -2.59
C ALA A 74 8.89 4.20 -1.28
N TYR A 75 9.83 4.53 -0.39
CA TYR A 75 9.97 3.85 0.91
C TYR A 75 8.79 4.15 1.83
N GLY A 76 8.30 5.39 1.86
CA GLY A 76 7.14 5.71 2.69
C GLY A 76 5.82 5.16 2.15
N VAL A 77 5.62 5.11 0.82
CA VAL A 77 4.45 4.42 0.24
C VAL A 77 4.53 2.91 0.54
N ARG A 78 5.71 2.30 0.48
CA ARG A 78 5.93 0.90 0.91
C ARG A 78 5.58 0.69 2.38
N ALA A 79 6.12 1.54 3.27
CA ALA A 79 5.88 1.44 4.71
C ALA A 79 4.40 1.62 5.06
N ALA A 80 3.76 2.63 4.47
CA ALA A 80 2.34 2.90 4.62
C ALA A 80 1.46 1.74 4.13
N LEU A 81 1.79 1.14 2.98
CA LEU A 81 1.06 -0.01 2.46
C LEU A 81 1.17 -1.22 3.40
N ILE A 82 2.37 -1.58 3.86
CA ILE A 82 2.58 -2.68 4.80
C ILE A 82 1.82 -2.42 6.11
N ARG A 83 1.88 -1.19 6.60
CA ARG A 83 1.20 -0.79 7.82
C ARG A 83 -0.32 -0.91 7.68
N ALA A 84 -0.89 -0.41 6.58
CA ALA A 84 -2.32 -0.50 6.29
C ALA A 84 -2.81 -1.96 6.27
N MET A 85 -2.05 -2.86 5.66
CA MET A 85 -2.39 -4.31 5.65
C MET A 85 -2.40 -4.91 7.06
N ASN A 86 -1.38 -4.61 7.87
CA ASN A 86 -1.30 -5.12 9.25
C ASN A 86 -2.44 -4.58 10.11
N GLU A 87 -2.74 -3.28 10.02
CA GLU A 87 -3.84 -2.66 10.76
C GLU A 87 -5.21 -3.26 10.38
N ASN A 88 -5.42 -3.57 9.09
CA ASN A 88 -6.63 -4.24 8.62
C ASN A 88 -6.73 -5.71 9.10
N ILE A 89 -5.62 -6.46 9.06
CA ILE A 89 -5.58 -7.82 9.61
C ILE A 89 -5.91 -7.80 11.10
N ASP A 90 -5.27 -6.92 11.87
CA ASP A 90 -5.51 -6.79 13.32
C ASP A 90 -6.97 -6.41 13.61
N TYR A 91 -7.57 -5.57 12.78
CA TYR A 91 -8.99 -5.22 12.89
C TYR A 91 -9.90 -6.42 12.62
N ILE A 92 -9.67 -7.17 11.53
CA ILE A 92 -10.45 -8.36 11.17
C ILE A 92 -10.31 -9.47 12.23
N ASP A 93 -9.10 -9.71 12.72
CA ASP A 93 -8.84 -10.67 13.81
C ASP A 93 -9.52 -10.20 15.12
N GLY A 94 -9.54 -8.88 15.38
CA GLY A 94 -10.12 -8.28 16.57
C GLY A 94 -11.66 -8.32 16.64
N ILE A 95 -12.35 -8.35 15.50
CA ILE A 95 -13.83 -8.42 15.45
C ILE A 95 -14.38 -9.85 15.67
N GLY A 96 -13.51 -10.84 15.91
CA GLY A 96 -13.92 -12.22 16.17
C GLY A 96 -14.39 -12.98 14.93
N ASN A 97 -13.97 -12.53 13.74
CA ASN A 97 -13.98 -13.37 12.56
C ASN A 97 -12.93 -14.46 12.82
N ASP A 98 -13.25 -15.75 12.66
CA ASP A 98 -12.41 -16.89 13.09
C ASP A 98 -11.09 -17.05 12.28
N GLY A 99 -10.53 -15.97 11.71
CA GLY A 99 -9.33 -15.98 10.86
C GLY A 99 -9.57 -16.57 9.47
N ASP A 100 -10.82 -16.91 9.14
CA ASP A 100 -11.23 -17.52 7.87
C ASP A 100 -11.65 -16.49 6.81
N ASP A 101 -11.42 -15.19 7.04
CA ASP A 101 -11.71 -14.17 6.04
C ASP A 101 -10.79 -14.37 4.82
N PRO A 102 -11.34 -14.59 3.61
CA PRO A 102 -10.56 -14.89 2.42
C PRO A 102 -9.59 -13.75 2.02
N ILE A 103 -9.79 -12.53 2.56
CA ILE A 103 -8.91 -11.40 2.29
C ILE A 103 -7.60 -11.45 3.09
N ILE A 104 -7.56 -12.11 4.25
CA ILE A 104 -6.35 -12.18 5.10
C ILE A 104 -5.16 -12.80 4.35
N PRO A 105 -5.29 -13.96 3.66
CA PRO A 105 -4.22 -14.49 2.82
C PRO A 105 -3.75 -13.53 1.73
N ILE A 106 -4.65 -12.73 1.15
CA ILE A 106 -4.32 -11.74 0.12
C ILE A 106 -3.50 -10.60 0.73
N MET A 107 -3.93 -10.06 1.87
CA MET A 107 -3.19 -9.02 2.61
C MET A 107 -1.78 -9.49 3.01
N ARG A 108 -1.64 -10.75 3.42
CA ARG A 108 -0.33 -11.34 3.76
C ARG A 108 0.58 -11.48 2.52
N ASP A 109 0.06 -11.91 1.38
CA ASP A 109 0.83 -11.93 0.11
C ASP A 109 1.32 -10.53 -0.27
N VAL A 110 0.46 -9.51 -0.12
CA VAL A 110 0.83 -8.11 -0.39
C VAL A 110 1.94 -7.64 0.54
N ILE A 111 1.87 -7.97 1.83
CA ILE A 111 2.93 -7.67 2.81
C ILE A 111 4.23 -8.35 2.39
N ASP A 112 4.23 -9.66 2.12
CA ASP A 112 5.43 -10.41 1.74
C ASP A 112 6.08 -9.83 0.47
N ARG A 113 5.27 -9.48 -0.52
CA ARG A 113 5.74 -8.86 -1.78
C ARG A 113 6.32 -7.48 -1.55
N ALA A 114 5.65 -6.65 -0.74
CA ALA A 114 6.12 -5.31 -0.41
C ALA A 114 7.38 -5.36 0.45
N ASP A 115 7.46 -6.29 1.41
CA ASP A 115 8.61 -6.41 2.30
C ASP A 115 9.86 -6.87 1.55
N GLY A 116 9.71 -7.82 0.63
CA GLY A 116 10.78 -8.27 -0.28
C GLY A 116 11.25 -7.21 -1.28
N LEU A 117 10.57 -6.07 -1.40
CA LEU A 117 11.08 -4.96 -2.22
C LEU A 117 12.34 -4.38 -1.58
N PHE A 118 13.37 -4.19 -2.42
CA PHE A 118 14.64 -3.55 -2.08
C PHE A 118 15.61 -4.37 -1.21
N GLU A 119 15.27 -5.63 -0.88
CA GLU A 119 16.20 -6.53 -0.15
C GLU A 119 17.42 -6.97 -1.01
N GLU A 120 17.40 -6.74 -2.33
CA GLU A 120 18.50 -7.10 -3.25
C GLU A 120 19.68 -6.09 -3.29
N GLU A 121 19.67 -4.98 -2.55
CA GLU A 121 20.78 -4.00 -2.55
C GLU A 121 21.96 -4.34 -1.59
N THR A 122 22.02 -5.56 -1.03
CA THR A 122 23.14 -6.02 -0.18
C THR A 122 23.80 -7.29 -0.69
N ALA A 123 24.42 -7.23 -1.89
CA ALA A 123 25.36 -8.26 -2.37
C ALA A 123 26.60 -7.65 -3.02
#